data_AF-A0AAN7FPU7-F1
#
_entry.id   AF-A0AAN7FPU7-F1
#
_cell.length_a   1.000
_cell.length_b   1.000
_cell.length_c   1.000
_cell.angle_alpha   90.00
_cell.angle_beta   90.00
_cell.angle_gamma   90.00
#
_symmetry.space_group_name_H-M   'P 1'
#
loop_
_entity.id
_entity.type
_entity.pdbx_description
1 polymer ?
#
loop_
_entity_poly.entity_id
_entity_poly.type
_entity_poly.pdbx_seq_one_letter_code
_entity_poly.pdbx_strand_id
1 'polypeptide(L)'
;MSTGSMLELPKYLVEVGEPYVSPEAHKIYEVPPKTYGLGKQCCRQYGRVVLLNQLPLLRDINFQMLLYWIFLKMILDHHSTCNGKNELCFGRGPCYPDEFESTRIIGERQCKKAVELFDKASEQLKGKVDYRHAYLNFSSLEVSLPKVGGGQEVVKTCPAAMGFSFAAGTPDGLGAFDFNQGDDKGNAFWRVVRNLIRTLSQEQVKCQLPKPILLDTGETKKPYDWAPSILPVQILQIGQLVILSVPGEFTTMAGRRLRDAVKTVLTSKGHGKFDSNVHIVIAGLTNTYSQYVTTIEEYRVQRYEGASTLYGPHTLDAYIQEFKKLAAALISGQAVEPGLPLPDLLDKQISLLPPVVVDATPFGVNFGDVKTDIPSNSTFKKGQLVTVTFWSACPRNDLMTEGTFALVEILQNQNKWAPAYDDDDFSLRFKWSGLATLSPESFATLEWRIPASAVSGVYRINHFGASKSLLGSISHFTGSSSAFVVA
;
A
#
# COMPACT_ATOMS: atom_id res chain seq x y z
N MET A 1 39.31 19.71 44.52
CA MET A 1 38.25 19.96 45.50
C MET A 1 36.95 19.64 44.79
N SER A 2 36.53 18.36 44.79
CA SER A 2 35.63 17.74 45.80
C SER A 2 34.24 18.38 45.73
N THR A 3 33.09 17.72 45.62
CA THR A 3 32.57 16.37 45.97
C THR A 3 31.08 16.44 45.52
N GLY A 4 30.33 15.41 45.11
CA GLY A 4 30.32 13.98 45.45
C GLY A 4 28.96 13.61 46.05
N SER A 5 28.19 12.73 45.38
CA SER A 5 27.18 11.78 45.92
C SER A 5 26.56 11.05 44.72
N MET A 6 27.02 9.89 44.27
CA MET A 6 27.13 8.57 44.91
C MET A 6 25.80 8.10 45.51
N LEU A 7 25.10 7.24 44.76
CA LEU A 7 24.11 6.29 45.28
C LEU A 7 24.46 4.92 44.70
N GLU A 8 24.70 3.99 45.63
CA GLU A 8 25.27 2.66 45.44
C GLU A 8 24.26 1.65 44.88
N LEU A 9 24.79 0.72 44.07
CA LEU A 9 24.15 -0.55 43.71
C LEU A 9 24.33 -1.58 44.85
N PRO A 10 23.38 -2.50 45.08
CA PRO A 10 23.70 -3.78 45.65
C PRO A 10 24.29 -4.71 44.58
N LYS A 11 25.53 -5.13 44.84
CA LYS A 11 26.20 -6.28 44.21
C LYS A 11 25.45 -7.56 44.57
N TYR A 12 25.17 -8.41 43.60
CA TYR A 12 25.07 -9.86 43.83
C TYR A 12 26.00 -10.59 42.86
N LEU A 13 26.66 -11.59 43.44
CA LEU A 13 27.81 -12.33 42.96
C LEU A 13 27.55 -13.14 41.69
N VAL A 14 28.64 -13.28 40.94
CA VAL A 14 28.85 -14.15 39.79
C VAL A 14 29.05 -15.59 40.27
N GLU A 15 28.36 -16.55 39.65
CA GLU A 15 28.87 -17.91 39.47
C GLU A 15 28.85 -18.26 37.98
N VAL A 16 30.02 -18.65 37.50
CA VAL A 16 30.29 -19.09 36.12
C VAL A 16 30.08 -20.61 36.06
N GLY A 17 29.29 -21.07 35.11
CA GLY A 17 29.21 -22.48 34.73
C GLY A 17 28.85 -22.61 33.24
N GLU A 18 29.80 -23.12 32.44
CA GLU A 18 29.55 -23.61 31.08
C GLU A 18 29.00 -25.07 31.11
N PRO A 19 28.72 -25.70 29.96
CA PRO A 19 27.48 -25.60 29.21
C PRO A 19 26.70 -26.92 29.24
N TYR A 20 25.36 -26.86 29.32
CA TYR A 20 24.51 -28.06 29.18
C TYR A 20 23.62 -27.93 27.93
N VAL A 21 23.81 -28.86 27.00
CA VAL A 21 23.00 -29.07 25.81
C VAL A 21 21.79 -29.92 26.19
N SER A 22 20.57 -29.47 25.87
CA SER A 22 19.41 -30.36 25.74
C SER A 22 18.33 -29.71 24.85
N PRO A 23 17.78 -30.45 23.87
CA PRO A 23 16.69 -30.01 23.01
C PRO A 23 15.34 -30.30 23.68
N GLU A 24 14.36 -29.40 23.54
CA GLU A 24 12.98 -29.72 23.15
C GLU A 24 11.96 -28.61 23.50
N ALA A 25 11.15 -28.31 22.47
CA ALA A 25 9.69 -28.17 22.49
C ALA A 25 9.01 -27.04 23.30
N HIS A 26 8.42 -26.13 22.51
CA HIS A 26 7.05 -25.61 22.62
C HIS A 26 6.46 -25.40 24.03
N LYS A 27 6.46 -24.15 24.49
CA LYS A 27 5.44 -23.65 25.43
C LYS A 27 4.85 -22.33 24.95
N ILE A 28 3.58 -22.40 24.57
CA ILE A 28 2.68 -21.27 24.35
C ILE A 28 2.26 -20.76 25.73
N TYR A 29 2.42 -19.46 25.99
CA TYR A 29 1.92 -18.81 27.20
C TYR A 29 0.42 -18.52 27.03
N GLU A 30 -0.42 -19.15 27.84
CA GLU A 30 -1.83 -18.75 28.03
C GLU A 30 -1.90 -17.53 28.96
N VAL A 31 -2.56 -16.46 28.50
CA VAL A 31 -2.90 -15.29 29.33
C VAL A 31 -4.39 -15.40 29.70
N PRO A 32 -4.78 -15.33 30.98
CA PRO A 32 -6.18 -15.46 31.39
C PRO A 32 -6.98 -14.17 31.07
N PRO A 33 -8.28 -14.27 30.74
CA PRO A 33 -9.08 -13.12 30.34
C PRO A 33 -9.49 -12.28 31.57
N LYS A 34 -9.01 -11.04 31.65
CA LYS A 34 -9.65 -9.99 32.46
C LYS A 34 -10.58 -9.15 31.58
N THR A 35 -11.81 -9.04 32.05
CA THR A 35 -12.95 -8.31 31.53
C THR A 35 -12.69 -6.81 31.37
N TYR A 36 -12.89 -6.28 30.16
CA TYR A 36 -13.32 -4.90 29.94
C TYR A 36 -14.50 -4.90 28.96
N GLY A 37 -15.62 -4.34 29.43
CA GLY A 37 -16.88 -4.24 28.70
C GLY A 37 -16.97 -2.98 27.84
N LEU A 38 -17.95 -3.02 26.94
CA LEU A 38 -18.45 -1.98 26.01
C LEU A 38 -17.66 -1.84 24.70
N GLY A 39 -18.28 -2.39 23.63
CA GLY A 39 -17.75 -2.40 22.27
C GLY A 39 -18.10 -3.67 21.47
N LYS A 40 -19.23 -4.33 21.74
CA LYS A 40 -19.67 -5.52 21.00
C LYS A 40 -20.99 -5.25 20.28
N GLN A 41 -20.93 -4.65 19.10
CA GLN A 41 -22.08 -4.70 18.18
C GLN A 41 -21.74 -4.77 16.69
N CYS A 42 -20.51 -4.50 16.25
CA CYS A 42 -20.12 -4.69 14.83
C CYS A 42 -19.56 -6.08 14.47
N CYS A 43 -19.20 -6.94 15.42
CA CYS A 43 -18.58 -8.25 15.13
C CYS A 43 -19.50 -9.47 15.39
N ARG A 44 -20.83 -9.34 15.23
CA ARG A 44 -21.76 -10.47 15.32
C ARG A 44 -22.45 -10.75 13.99
N GLN A 45 -21.68 -10.98 12.93
CA GLN A 45 -22.25 -11.66 11.76
C GLN A 45 -21.23 -12.36 10.87
N TYR A 46 -20.31 -13.15 11.44
CA TYR A 46 -19.67 -14.23 10.68
C TYR A 46 -19.50 -15.48 11.58
N GLY A 47 -20.14 -16.56 11.12
CA GLY A 47 -19.87 -17.98 11.38
C GLY A 47 -19.48 -18.44 12.78
N ARG A 48 -20.37 -19.19 13.43
CA ARG A 48 -20.01 -20.15 14.48
C ARG A 48 -18.91 -21.10 13.96
N VAL A 49 -17.66 -20.89 14.34
CA VAL A 49 -16.66 -21.96 14.48
C VAL A 49 -16.67 -22.36 15.96
N VAL A 50 -17.74 -23.03 16.37
CA VAL A 50 -17.84 -23.69 17.67
C VAL A 50 -18.50 -25.03 17.43
N LEU A 51 -17.67 -26.05 17.16
CA LEU A 51 -17.82 -27.47 17.51
C LEU A 51 -16.97 -28.34 16.57
N LEU A 52 -15.66 -28.36 16.79
CA LEU A 52 -14.79 -29.47 16.36
C LEU A 52 -13.75 -29.84 17.45
N ASN A 53 -14.09 -29.61 18.73
CA ASN A 53 -13.24 -29.98 19.87
C ASN A 53 -13.76 -31.18 20.68
N GLN A 54 -14.68 -31.99 20.14
CA GLN A 54 -15.23 -33.17 20.84
C GLN A 54 -15.03 -34.50 20.09
N LEU A 55 -14.03 -34.61 19.21
CA LEU A 55 -13.65 -35.89 18.61
C LEU A 55 -12.16 -36.17 18.87
N PRO A 56 -11.78 -37.32 19.48
CA PRO A 56 -10.39 -37.60 19.87
C PRO A 56 -9.41 -37.86 18.72
N LEU A 57 -9.79 -37.58 17.47
CA LEU A 57 -9.03 -37.98 16.26
C LEU A 57 -8.41 -36.80 15.48
N LEU A 58 -8.56 -35.55 15.92
CA LEU A 58 -8.12 -34.35 15.18
C LEU A 58 -6.98 -33.59 15.88
N ARG A 59 -5.85 -34.27 16.15
CA ARG A 59 -4.61 -33.63 16.67
C ARG A 59 -3.49 -33.52 15.64
N ASP A 60 -3.78 -33.74 14.36
CA ASP A 60 -2.77 -33.66 13.32
C ASP A 60 -2.79 -32.26 12.66
N ILE A 61 -1.75 -31.45 12.93
CA ILE A 61 -1.58 -30.08 12.40
C ILE A 61 -1.68 -30.07 10.86
N ASN A 62 -1.26 -31.15 10.21
CA ASN A 62 -1.35 -31.33 8.77
C ASN A 62 -2.79 -31.44 8.27
N PHE A 63 -3.69 -32.05 9.04
CA PHE A 63 -5.10 -32.22 8.65
C PHE A 63 -5.90 -30.92 8.83
N GLN A 64 -5.56 -30.13 9.84
CA GLN A 64 -6.17 -28.82 10.07
C GLN A 64 -5.73 -27.79 9.03
N MET A 65 -4.45 -27.80 8.63
CA MET A 65 -3.98 -27.04 7.47
C MET A 65 -4.64 -27.50 6.17
N LEU A 66 -4.80 -28.82 5.97
CA LEU A 66 -5.45 -29.38 4.79
C LEU A 66 -6.91 -28.94 4.70
N LEU A 67 -7.66 -28.96 5.81
CA LEU A 67 -9.03 -28.45 5.87
C LEU A 67 -9.10 -26.95 5.62
N TYR A 68 -8.16 -26.16 6.14
CA TYR A 68 -8.07 -24.72 5.87
C TYR A 68 -7.76 -24.45 4.39
N TRP A 69 -6.87 -25.24 3.79
CA TRP A 69 -6.54 -25.21 2.37
C TRP A 69 -7.73 -25.59 1.49
N ILE A 70 -8.46 -26.65 1.85
CA ILE A 70 -9.68 -27.09 1.16
C ILE A 70 -10.77 -26.02 1.27
N PHE A 71 -10.94 -25.39 2.45
CA PHE A 71 -11.89 -24.29 2.63
C PHE A 71 -11.51 -23.05 1.81
N LEU A 72 -10.23 -22.69 1.75
CA LEU A 72 -9.76 -21.57 0.93
C LEU A 72 -9.99 -21.84 -0.57
N LYS A 73 -9.72 -23.08 -1.00
CA LYS A 73 -9.92 -23.55 -2.39
C LYS A 73 -11.40 -23.70 -2.77
N MET A 74 -12.28 -23.92 -1.80
CA MET A 74 -13.74 -23.95 -2.00
C MET A 74 -14.37 -22.55 -2.07
N ILE A 75 -13.71 -21.52 -1.54
CA ILE A 75 -14.24 -20.14 -1.50
C ILE A 75 -13.66 -19.28 -2.63
N LEU A 76 -12.42 -19.55 -3.07
CA LEU A 76 -11.75 -18.86 -4.16
C LEU A 76 -11.16 -19.88 -5.14
N ASP A 77 -11.67 -19.92 -6.36
CA ASP A 77 -11.02 -20.63 -7.45
C ASP A 77 -9.64 -19.99 -7.74
N HIS A 78 -8.70 -20.75 -8.34
CA HIS A 78 -7.39 -20.26 -8.77
C HIS A 78 -7.48 -19.05 -9.72
N HIS A 79 -8.65 -18.82 -10.29
CA HIS A 79 -8.99 -17.71 -11.18
C HIS A 79 -9.57 -16.47 -10.46
N SER A 80 -9.79 -16.54 -9.14
CA SER A 80 -10.47 -15.49 -8.36
C SER A 80 -11.82 -15.09 -8.97
N THR A 81 -12.65 -16.09 -9.26
CA THR A 81 -14.00 -15.88 -9.76
C THR A 81 -15.04 -16.44 -8.80
N CYS A 82 -16.22 -15.84 -8.78
CA CYS A 82 -17.42 -16.40 -8.16
C CYS A 82 -18.46 -16.60 -9.26
N ASN A 83 -18.86 -17.86 -9.50
CA ASN A 83 -19.72 -18.24 -10.64
C ASN A 83 -19.16 -17.79 -12.01
N GLY A 84 -17.85 -17.87 -12.20
CA GLY A 84 -17.18 -17.48 -13.44
C GLY A 84 -17.07 -15.97 -13.68
N LYS A 85 -17.38 -15.14 -12.68
CA LYS A 85 -17.28 -13.68 -12.73
C LYS A 85 -16.28 -13.16 -11.70
N ASN A 86 -15.37 -12.29 -12.13
CA ASN A 86 -14.38 -11.66 -11.25
C ASN A 86 -15.03 -10.56 -10.38
N GLU A 87 -16.05 -9.84 -10.87
CA GLU A 87 -16.64 -8.69 -10.19
C GLU A 87 -17.38 -9.05 -8.89
N LEU A 88 -17.69 -10.34 -8.74
CA LEU A 88 -18.36 -10.88 -7.56
C LEU A 88 -17.36 -11.39 -6.50
N CYS A 89 -16.07 -11.46 -6.84
CA CYS A 89 -15.03 -12.09 -6.04
C CYS A 89 -14.16 -11.05 -5.33
N PHE A 90 -14.70 -10.43 -4.28
CA PHE A 90 -14.06 -9.33 -3.55
C PHE A 90 -13.48 -9.78 -2.19
N GLY A 91 -12.27 -9.30 -1.89
CA GLY A 91 -11.59 -9.48 -0.61
C GLY A 91 -12.18 -8.56 0.44
N ARG A 92 -12.66 -9.10 1.56
CA ARG A 92 -13.36 -8.31 2.59
C ARG A 92 -12.44 -7.94 3.76
N GLY A 93 -12.41 -6.66 4.10
CA GLY A 93 -11.79 -6.16 5.33
C GLY A 93 -12.50 -6.69 6.59
N PRO A 94 -11.85 -6.60 7.78
CA PRO A 94 -12.38 -7.15 9.03
C PRO A 94 -13.72 -6.55 9.49
N CYS A 95 -14.10 -5.39 8.96
CA CYS A 95 -15.35 -4.71 9.30
C CYS A 95 -16.28 -4.48 8.10
N TYR A 96 -16.19 -5.30 7.05
CA TYR A 96 -17.06 -5.18 5.87
C TYR A 96 -18.57 -5.09 6.25
N PRO A 97 -19.35 -4.18 5.63
CA PRO A 97 -18.98 -3.30 4.51
C PRO A 97 -18.33 -1.97 4.90
N ASP A 98 -17.99 -1.75 6.18
CA ASP A 98 -17.31 -0.54 6.65
C ASP A 98 -15.79 -0.64 6.39
N GLU A 99 -15.37 -0.10 5.25
CA GLU A 99 -13.97 -0.06 4.84
C GLU A 99 -13.14 0.93 5.67
N PHE A 100 -13.75 1.99 6.20
CA PHE A 100 -13.06 2.93 7.09
C PHE A 100 -12.71 2.24 8.41
N GLU A 101 -13.65 1.54 9.03
CA GLU A 101 -13.37 0.79 10.25
C GLU A 101 -12.39 -0.36 9.98
N SER A 102 -12.46 -0.99 8.81
CA SER A 102 -11.46 -1.98 8.37
C SER A 102 -10.06 -1.35 8.29
N THR A 103 -9.93 -0.19 7.67
CA THR A 103 -8.68 0.58 7.56
C THR A 103 -8.14 0.94 8.95
N ARG A 104 -9.00 1.46 9.83
CA ARG A 104 -8.65 1.80 11.22
C ARG A 104 -8.09 0.59 11.98
N ILE A 105 -8.77 -0.55 11.90
CA ILE A 105 -8.35 -1.79 12.59
C ILE A 105 -7.00 -2.28 12.07
N ILE A 106 -6.79 -2.29 10.75
CA ILE A 106 -5.52 -2.76 10.16
C ILE A 106 -4.38 -1.77 10.45
N GLY A 107 -4.62 -0.47 10.36
CA GLY A 107 -3.66 0.58 10.76
C GLY A 107 -3.30 0.48 12.24
N GLU A 108 -4.28 0.30 13.12
CA GLU A 108 -4.06 0.15 14.56
C GLU A 108 -3.22 -1.09 14.89
N ARG A 109 -3.45 -2.22 14.22
CA ARG A 109 -2.63 -3.44 14.39
C ARG A 109 -1.17 -3.19 14.02
N GLN A 110 -0.93 -2.51 12.91
CA GLN A 110 0.43 -2.16 12.47
C GLN A 110 1.10 -1.18 13.42
N CYS A 111 0.39 -0.12 13.82
CA CYS A 111 0.87 0.88 14.79
C CYS A 111 1.22 0.24 16.13
N LYS A 112 0.33 -0.60 16.70
CA LYS A 112 0.61 -1.32 17.94
C LYS A 112 1.89 -2.14 17.87
N LYS A 113 2.10 -2.86 16.76
CA LYS A 113 3.32 -3.65 16.60
C LYS A 113 4.56 -2.78 16.42
N ALA A 114 4.44 -1.67 15.68
CA ALA A 114 5.55 -0.73 15.48
C ALA A 114 5.96 -0.07 16.81
N VAL A 115 5.02 0.42 17.62
CA VAL A 115 5.28 0.99 18.94
C VAL A 115 5.90 -0.05 19.87
N GLU A 116 5.37 -1.28 19.89
CA GLU A 116 5.95 -2.38 20.68
C GLU A 116 7.42 -2.65 20.32
N LEU A 117 7.76 -2.62 19.02
CA LEU A 117 9.13 -2.81 18.55
C LEU A 117 10.02 -1.60 18.85
N PHE A 118 9.49 -0.37 18.73
CA PHE A 118 10.18 0.87 19.04
C PHE A 118 10.57 0.94 20.52
N ASP A 119 9.62 0.69 21.43
CA ASP A 119 9.85 0.74 22.88
C ASP A 119 10.83 -0.35 23.36
N LYS A 120 10.94 -1.47 22.63
CA LYS A 120 11.86 -2.57 22.93
C LYS A 120 13.20 -2.49 22.20
N ALA A 121 13.40 -1.48 21.35
CA ALA A 121 14.60 -1.37 20.55
C ALA A 121 15.84 -1.21 21.45
N SER A 122 16.77 -2.15 21.34
CA SER A 122 18.01 -2.19 22.12
C SER A 122 19.27 -2.19 21.25
N GLU A 123 19.13 -2.47 19.96
CA GLU A 123 20.22 -2.44 19.00
C GLU A 123 20.40 -1.04 18.42
N GLN A 124 21.51 -0.38 18.76
CA GLN A 124 21.90 0.88 18.14
C GLN A 124 22.53 0.63 16.77
N LEU A 125 22.07 1.36 15.74
CA LEU A 125 22.73 1.32 14.44
C LEU A 125 24.14 1.93 14.53
N LYS A 126 25.15 1.24 14.01
CA LYS A 126 26.56 1.65 14.08
C LYS A 126 27.26 1.42 12.75
N GLY A 127 28.12 2.36 12.37
CA GLY A 127 28.93 2.28 11.15
C GLY A 127 28.70 3.48 10.22
N LYS A 128 29.22 3.38 9.00
CA LYS A 128 29.14 4.46 7.99
C LYS A 128 27.75 4.53 7.35
N VAL A 129 27.49 5.68 6.73
CA VAL A 129 26.41 5.87 5.76
C VAL A 129 27.01 5.83 4.36
N ASP A 130 26.44 5.05 3.46
CA ASP A 130 26.95 4.87 2.08
C ASP A 130 25.80 4.46 1.15
N TYR A 131 25.96 4.60 -0.17
CA TYR A 131 24.93 4.22 -1.14
C TYR A 131 25.50 3.84 -2.50
N ARG A 132 24.76 3.04 -3.28
CA ARG A 132 24.97 2.91 -4.73
C ARG A 132 23.66 3.05 -5.46
N HIS A 133 23.71 3.61 -6.65
CA HIS A 133 22.55 3.86 -7.51
C HIS A 133 22.95 3.61 -8.97
N ALA A 134 22.04 3.04 -9.77
CA ALA A 134 22.21 2.90 -11.20
C ALA A 134 20.87 2.95 -11.94
N TYR A 135 20.87 3.54 -13.14
CA TYR A 135 19.78 3.46 -14.12
C TYR A 135 20.06 2.33 -15.12
N LEU A 136 19.18 1.34 -15.17
CA LEU A 136 19.41 0.13 -15.95
C LEU A 136 18.31 -0.05 -16.99
N ASN A 137 18.71 -0.40 -18.22
CA ASN A 137 17.74 -0.74 -19.26
C ASN A 137 17.24 -2.18 -19.07
N PHE A 138 16.02 -2.31 -18.56
CA PHE A 138 15.35 -3.59 -18.34
C PHE A 138 14.67 -4.15 -19.60
N SER A 139 14.65 -3.43 -20.74
CA SER A 139 14.04 -3.96 -21.96
C SER A 139 14.82 -5.11 -22.61
N SER A 140 16.08 -5.30 -22.24
CA SER A 140 16.96 -6.31 -22.86
C SER A 140 18.19 -6.64 -22.00
N LEU A 141 18.04 -6.63 -20.67
CA LEU A 141 19.14 -6.87 -19.74
C LEU A 141 19.57 -8.33 -19.79
N GLU A 142 20.86 -8.58 -19.95
CA GLU A 142 21.43 -9.93 -19.89
C GLU A 142 21.59 -10.39 -18.44
N VAL A 143 21.12 -11.60 -18.15
CA VAL A 143 21.12 -12.18 -16.80
C VAL A 143 21.83 -13.53 -16.84
N SER A 144 22.89 -13.67 -16.04
CA SER A 144 23.65 -14.91 -15.91
C SER A 144 23.10 -15.77 -14.79
N LEU A 145 22.52 -16.91 -15.15
CA LEU A 145 21.93 -17.89 -14.23
C LEU A 145 22.81 -19.13 -14.08
N PRO A 146 22.87 -19.75 -12.88
CA PRO A 146 23.55 -21.03 -12.71
C PRO A 146 22.77 -22.15 -13.42
N LYS A 147 23.46 -22.97 -14.21
CA LYS A 147 22.84 -24.10 -14.92
C LYS A 147 22.84 -25.37 -14.06
N VAL A 148 21.77 -26.15 -14.16
CA VAL A 148 21.72 -27.51 -13.58
C VAL A 148 22.78 -28.39 -14.25
N GLY A 149 23.71 -28.94 -13.46
CA GLY A 149 24.85 -29.71 -13.96
C GLY A 149 26.16 -28.92 -14.11
N GLY A 150 26.18 -27.65 -13.71
CA GLY A 150 27.38 -26.80 -13.72
C GLY A 150 27.44 -25.86 -14.93
N GLY A 151 28.12 -24.72 -14.74
CA GLY A 151 28.20 -23.63 -15.73
C GLY A 151 27.16 -22.53 -15.53
N GLN A 152 27.14 -21.58 -16.46
CA GLN A 152 26.17 -20.48 -16.49
C GLN A 152 25.41 -20.47 -17.81
N GLU A 153 24.14 -20.11 -17.76
CA GLU A 153 23.34 -19.75 -18.93
C GLU A 153 23.04 -18.26 -18.91
N VAL A 154 23.00 -17.63 -20.09
CA VAL A 154 22.65 -16.22 -20.22
C VAL A 154 21.23 -16.14 -20.77
N VAL A 155 20.33 -15.60 -19.97
CA VAL A 155 18.96 -15.27 -20.37
C VAL A 155 18.83 -13.75 -20.53
N LYS A 156 17.72 -13.28 -21.08
CA LYS A 156 17.45 -11.84 -21.23
C LYS A 156 16.09 -11.48 -20.66
N THR A 157 15.99 -10.28 -20.10
CA THR A 157 14.69 -9.65 -19.89
C THR A 157 14.07 -9.23 -21.23
N CYS A 158 12.77 -8.95 -21.21
CA CYS A 158 11.99 -8.61 -22.39
C CYS A 158 11.61 -7.13 -22.40
N PRO A 159 11.32 -6.54 -23.57
CA PRO A 159 10.54 -5.31 -23.64
C PRO A 159 9.25 -5.46 -22.84
N ALA A 160 8.85 -4.40 -22.12
CA ALA A 160 7.71 -4.43 -21.21
C ALA A 160 6.41 -4.91 -21.89
N ALA A 161 5.66 -5.79 -21.24
CA ALA A 161 4.34 -6.20 -21.70
C ALA A 161 3.44 -6.60 -20.52
N MET A 162 2.15 -6.28 -20.63
CA MET A 162 1.11 -6.66 -19.68
C MET A 162 0.31 -7.84 -20.22
N GLY A 163 0.08 -8.85 -19.39
CA GLY A 163 -0.71 -10.02 -19.74
C GLY A 163 -2.22 -9.79 -19.65
N PHE A 164 -3.04 -10.74 -20.11
CA PHE A 164 -4.50 -10.65 -20.01
C PHE A 164 -5.00 -10.50 -18.58
N SER A 165 -4.43 -11.25 -17.62
CA SER A 165 -4.82 -11.17 -16.21
C SER A 165 -4.55 -9.82 -15.54
N PHE A 166 -3.81 -8.90 -16.19
CA PHE A 166 -3.70 -7.51 -15.72
C PHE A 166 -5.08 -6.84 -15.69
N ALA A 167 -5.89 -7.03 -16.73
CA ALA A 167 -7.23 -6.43 -16.79
C ALA A 167 -8.25 -7.11 -15.87
N ALA A 168 -7.91 -8.29 -15.31
CA ALA A 168 -8.75 -9.00 -14.36
C ALA A 168 -8.72 -8.40 -12.94
N GLY A 169 -7.77 -7.50 -12.65
CA GLY A 169 -7.60 -6.90 -11.34
C GLY A 169 -7.32 -7.94 -10.24
N THR A 170 -7.58 -7.57 -9.00
CA THR A 170 -7.43 -8.41 -7.81
C THR A 170 -8.72 -8.43 -6.97
N PRO A 171 -8.84 -9.33 -5.99
CA PRO A 171 -9.93 -9.25 -5.03
C PRO A 171 -9.98 -7.90 -4.27
N ASP A 172 -8.88 -7.16 -4.19
CA ASP A 172 -8.81 -5.84 -3.52
C ASP A 172 -9.18 -4.67 -4.46
N GLY A 173 -9.16 -4.92 -5.77
CA GLY A 173 -9.49 -3.93 -6.81
C GLY A 173 -9.91 -4.67 -8.07
N LEU A 174 -11.22 -4.78 -8.26
CA LEU A 174 -11.81 -5.64 -9.28
C LEU A 174 -11.40 -5.20 -10.69
N GLY A 175 -11.12 -6.17 -11.55
CA GLY A 175 -10.99 -5.94 -12.98
C GLY A 175 -12.31 -5.54 -13.63
N ALA A 176 -12.25 -5.24 -14.92
CA ALA A 176 -13.42 -4.97 -15.73
C ALA A 176 -13.62 -6.07 -16.77
N PHE A 177 -14.82 -6.15 -17.35
CA PHE A 177 -15.16 -7.06 -18.45
C PHE A 177 -14.98 -8.56 -18.12
N ASP A 178 -14.72 -9.37 -19.14
CA ASP A 178 -14.63 -10.82 -19.11
C ASP A 178 -13.23 -11.36 -18.73
N PHE A 179 -12.37 -10.54 -18.12
CA PHE A 179 -11.00 -10.93 -17.77
C PHE A 179 -10.96 -11.70 -16.45
N ASN A 180 -10.28 -12.86 -16.43
CA ASN A 180 -10.07 -13.67 -15.24
C ASN A 180 -8.58 -13.77 -14.90
N GLN A 181 -8.24 -13.94 -13.62
CA GLN A 181 -6.85 -14.19 -13.26
C GLN A 181 -6.42 -15.60 -13.67
N GLY A 182 -5.13 -15.79 -13.93
CA GLY A 182 -4.59 -17.07 -14.38
C GLY A 182 -4.89 -17.38 -15.84
N ASP A 183 -5.30 -16.38 -16.64
CA ASP A 183 -5.47 -16.55 -18.08
C ASP A 183 -4.09 -16.64 -18.77
N ASP A 184 -3.77 -17.83 -19.26
CA ASP A 184 -2.56 -18.16 -20.00
C ASP A 184 -2.78 -18.26 -21.52
N LYS A 185 -4.03 -18.07 -21.98
CA LYS A 185 -4.42 -18.19 -23.40
C LYS A 185 -4.83 -16.86 -24.00
N GLY A 186 -5.58 -16.02 -23.32
CA GLY A 186 -6.13 -14.77 -23.83
C GLY A 186 -7.27 -14.95 -24.84
N ASN A 187 -8.41 -14.30 -24.58
CA ASN A 187 -9.60 -14.33 -25.45
C ASN A 187 -9.33 -13.75 -26.86
N ALA A 188 -9.93 -14.39 -27.89
CA ALA A 188 -9.86 -14.01 -29.29
C ALA A 188 -10.31 -12.56 -29.56
N PHE A 189 -11.37 -12.08 -28.90
CA PHE A 189 -11.87 -10.71 -29.10
C PHE A 189 -10.80 -9.66 -28.75
N TRP A 190 -10.23 -9.75 -27.55
CA TRP A 190 -9.21 -8.82 -27.08
C TRP A 190 -7.89 -8.95 -27.83
N ARG A 191 -7.58 -10.12 -28.40
CA ARG A 191 -6.45 -10.28 -29.35
C ARG A 191 -6.64 -9.42 -30.61
N VAL A 192 -7.86 -9.33 -31.14
CA VAL A 192 -8.19 -8.46 -32.28
C VAL A 192 -8.06 -6.99 -31.89
N VAL A 193 -8.65 -6.59 -30.76
CA VAL A 193 -8.57 -5.20 -30.25
C VAL A 193 -7.13 -4.77 -30.03
N ARG A 194 -6.32 -5.61 -29.37
CA ARG A 194 -4.87 -5.39 -29.21
C ARG A 194 -4.19 -5.19 -30.56
N ASN A 195 -4.44 -6.07 -31.52
CA ASN A 195 -3.76 -6.02 -32.82
C ASN A 195 -4.14 -4.77 -33.65
N LEU A 196 -5.31 -4.16 -33.40
CA LEU A 196 -5.66 -2.86 -33.97
C LEU A 196 -4.81 -1.72 -33.41
N ILE A 197 -4.37 -1.83 -32.16
CA ILE A 197 -3.44 -0.87 -31.53
C ILE A 197 -2.01 -1.14 -31.99
N ARG A 198 -1.53 -2.39 -31.82
CA ARG A 198 -0.22 -2.85 -32.28
C ARG A 198 -0.17 -4.38 -32.43
N THR A 199 0.34 -4.85 -33.57
CA THR A 199 0.61 -6.27 -33.81
C THR A 199 1.89 -6.71 -33.09
N LEU A 200 1.82 -7.81 -32.34
CA LEU A 200 2.95 -8.37 -31.60
C LEU A 200 3.98 -9.03 -32.53
N SER A 201 5.26 -8.83 -32.24
CA SER A 201 6.33 -9.60 -32.88
C SER A 201 6.43 -11.02 -32.30
N GLN A 202 6.89 -11.98 -33.09
CA GLN A 202 7.11 -13.36 -32.60
C GLN A 202 8.18 -13.42 -31.50
N GLU A 203 9.18 -12.54 -31.57
CA GLU A 203 10.23 -12.43 -30.55
C GLU A 203 9.66 -12.00 -29.21
N GLN A 204 8.80 -10.98 -29.20
CA GLN A 204 8.17 -10.46 -27.99
C GLN A 204 7.26 -11.51 -27.34
N VAL A 205 6.45 -12.21 -28.16
CA VAL A 205 5.63 -13.33 -27.68
C VAL A 205 6.51 -14.42 -27.05
N LYS A 206 7.58 -14.84 -27.73
CA LYS A 206 8.48 -15.90 -27.25
C LYS A 206 9.19 -15.50 -25.95
N CYS A 207 9.63 -14.25 -25.85
CA CYS A 207 10.33 -13.74 -24.66
C CYS A 207 9.43 -13.75 -23.42
N GLN A 208 8.16 -13.35 -23.59
CA GLN A 208 7.21 -13.19 -22.48
C GLN A 208 6.55 -14.51 -22.04
N LEU A 209 6.72 -15.63 -22.75
CA LEU A 209 6.06 -16.90 -22.43
C LEU A 209 6.21 -17.28 -20.94
N PRO A 210 5.15 -17.82 -20.30
CA PRO A 210 3.85 -18.19 -20.88
C PRO A 210 2.82 -17.05 -20.93
N LYS A 211 3.20 -15.79 -20.66
CA LYS A 211 2.25 -14.66 -20.61
C LYS A 211 1.55 -14.44 -21.96
N PRO A 212 0.21 -14.52 -22.02
CA PRO A 212 -0.53 -14.02 -23.17
C PRO A 212 -0.55 -12.49 -23.11
N ILE A 213 0.18 -11.83 -24.00
CA ILE A 213 0.30 -10.37 -23.99
C ILE A 213 -1.03 -9.72 -24.37
N LEU A 214 -1.57 -8.88 -23.49
CA LEU A 214 -2.71 -7.99 -23.77
C LEU A 214 -2.26 -6.63 -24.29
N LEU A 215 -1.25 -6.02 -23.65
CA LEU A 215 -0.70 -4.71 -24.03
C LEU A 215 0.82 -4.80 -24.19
N ASP A 216 1.31 -4.41 -25.37
CA ASP A 216 2.74 -4.40 -25.71
C ASP A 216 3.36 -3.03 -25.44
N THR A 217 3.43 -2.69 -24.15
CA THR A 217 3.76 -1.33 -23.69
C THR A 217 5.22 -0.94 -23.97
N GLY A 218 6.13 -1.91 -23.98
CA GLY A 218 7.56 -1.70 -24.26
C GLY A 218 7.84 -1.38 -25.73
N GLU A 219 7.00 -1.85 -26.64
CA GLU A 219 7.09 -1.62 -28.08
C GLU A 219 6.17 -0.49 -28.59
N THR A 220 5.32 0.05 -27.72
CA THR A 220 4.41 1.15 -28.05
C THR A 220 5.02 2.49 -27.65
N LYS A 221 5.37 3.30 -28.66
CA LYS A 221 6.19 4.52 -28.52
C LYS A 221 5.44 5.83 -28.80
N LYS A 222 4.17 5.75 -29.18
CA LYS A 222 3.35 6.92 -29.55
C LYS A 222 2.19 7.08 -28.55
N PRO A 223 1.88 8.31 -28.09
CA PRO A 223 2.61 9.56 -28.34
C PRO A 223 3.99 9.64 -27.65
N TYR A 224 4.24 8.77 -26.67
CA TYR A 224 5.51 8.56 -25.98
C TYR A 224 5.57 7.09 -25.50
N ASP A 225 6.63 6.69 -24.80
CA ASP A 225 6.77 5.35 -24.21
C ASP A 225 5.62 5.05 -23.22
N TRP A 226 4.95 3.90 -23.38
CA TRP A 226 3.84 3.51 -22.51
C TRP A 226 4.28 2.82 -21.21
N ALA A 227 5.53 2.37 -21.14
CA ALA A 227 6.14 1.82 -19.93
C ALA A 227 7.62 2.21 -19.86
N PRO A 228 8.19 2.39 -18.66
CA PRO A 228 9.60 2.71 -18.52
C PRO A 228 10.47 1.53 -19.00
N SER A 229 11.49 1.81 -19.81
CA SER A 229 12.54 0.83 -20.14
C SER A 229 13.75 0.96 -19.21
N ILE A 230 14.00 2.16 -18.70
CA ILE A 230 15.11 2.48 -17.80
C ILE A 230 14.60 2.56 -16.37
N LEU A 231 15.16 1.74 -15.47
CA LEU A 231 14.75 1.66 -14.07
C LEU A 231 15.90 2.05 -13.12
N PRO A 232 15.65 2.91 -12.13
CA PRO A 232 16.56 3.19 -11.03
C PRO A 232 16.58 2.04 -10.03
N VAL A 233 17.76 1.50 -9.75
CA VAL A 233 17.99 0.58 -8.63
C VAL A 233 18.96 1.22 -7.64
N GLN A 234 18.68 1.09 -6.35
CA GLN A 234 19.47 1.74 -5.31
C GLN A 234 19.59 0.89 -4.05
N ILE A 235 20.79 0.88 -3.50
CA ILE A 235 21.11 0.31 -2.18
C ILE A 235 21.59 1.44 -1.27
N LEU A 236 21.01 1.53 -0.07
CA LEU A 236 21.42 2.48 0.97
C LEU A 236 21.95 1.69 2.16
N GLN A 237 23.05 2.15 2.76
CA GLN A 237 23.62 1.60 3.98
C GLN A 237 23.56 2.64 5.09
N ILE A 238 23.07 2.22 6.25
CA ILE A 238 23.13 2.97 7.51
C ILE A 238 23.67 2.00 8.58
N GLY A 239 24.98 2.00 8.76
CA GLY A 239 25.62 1.03 9.65
C GLY A 239 25.41 -0.42 9.17
N GLN A 240 24.76 -1.22 9.99
CA GLN A 240 24.35 -2.60 9.67
C GLN A 240 22.93 -2.71 9.07
N LEU A 241 22.19 -1.60 8.91
CA LEU A 241 20.96 -1.57 8.13
C LEU A 241 21.28 -1.32 6.65
N VAL A 242 20.71 -2.14 5.78
CA VAL A 242 20.79 -1.98 4.33
C VAL A 242 19.38 -1.97 3.73
N ILE A 243 19.06 -0.89 3.02
CA ILE A 243 17.77 -0.67 2.38
C ILE A 243 17.94 -0.91 0.88
N LEU A 244 17.11 -1.79 0.32
CA LEU A 244 17.04 -2.07 -1.10
C LEU A 244 15.83 -1.34 -1.68
N SER A 245 16.07 -0.24 -2.38
CA SER A 245 15.04 0.58 -3.01
C SER A 245 14.70 0.01 -4.39
N VAL A 246 13.52 -0.63 -4.50
CA VAL A 246 13.08 -1.32 -5.71
C VAL A 246 11.90 -0.57 -6.37
N PRO A 247 11.94 -0.30 -7.68
CA PRO A 247 10.92 0.52 -8.36
C PRO A 247 9.69 -0.30 -8.79
N GLY A 248 9.11 -1.10 -7.88
CA GLY A 248 7.94 -1.91 -8.18
C GLY A 248 7.47 -2.75 -6.99
N GLU A 249 6.46 -3.58 -7.25
CA GLU A 249 5.76 -4.39 -6.25
C GLU A 249 6.27 -5.81 -6.21
N PHE A 250 7.19 -6.09 -5.29
CA PHE A 250 7.74 -7.42 -5.13
C PHE A 250 6.76 -8.31 -4.37
N THR A 251 6.47 -9.50 -4.92
CA THR A 251 5.77 -10.53 -4.16
C THR A 251 6.57 -10.94 -2.93
N THR A 252 5.90 -11.64 -2.01
CA THR A 252 6.53 -12.13 -0.78
C THR A 252 7.79 -12.93 -1.06
N MET A 253 7.76 -13.87 -2.02
CA MET A 253 8.92 -14.70 -2.33
C MET A 253 9.96 -13.98 -3.18
N ALA A 254 9.55 -13.08 -4.08
CA ALA A 254 10.49 -12.23 -4.81
C ALA A 254 11.33 -11.38 -3.85
N GLY A 255 10.68 -10.71 -2.90
CA GLY A 255 11.37 -9.91 -1.88
C GLY A 255 12.29 -10.74 -0.98
N ARG A 256 11.86 -11.94 -0.55
CA ARG A 256 12.71 -12.87 0.23
C ARG A 256 13.97 -13.27 -0.53
N ARG A 257 13.84 -13.72 -1.79
CA ARG A 257 14.98 -14.13 -2.62
C ARG A 257 15.97 -12.99 -2.84
N LEU A 258 15.48 -11.77 -3.08
CA LEU A 258 16.34 -10.60 -3.23
C LEU A 258 17.10 -10.27 -1.94
N ARG A 259 16.41 -10.22 -0.80
CA ARG A 259 17.05 -9.98 0.51
C ARG A 259 18.13 -11.01 0.81
N ASP A 260 17.83 -12.29 0.62
CA ASP A 260 18.76 -13.38 0.95
C ASP A 260 19.99 -13.37 0.03
N ALA A 261 19.79 -13.08 -1.26
CA ALA A 261 20.88 -12.96 -2.23
C ALA A 261 21.83 -11.80 -1.89
N VAL A 262 21.29 -10.64 -1.53
CA VAL A 262 22.10 -9.47 -1.12
C VAL A 262 22.77 -9.72 0.23
N LYS A 263 22.05 -10.26 1.23
CA LYS A 263 22.63 -10.63 2.52
C LYS A 263 23.81 -11.58 2.34
N THR A 264 23.66 -12.59 1.50
CA THR A 264 24.73 -13.55 1.18
C THR A 264 25.95 -12.86 0.59
N VAL A 265 25.78 -11.92 -0.36
CA VAL A 265 26.91 -11.17 -0.92
C VAL A 265 27.61 -10.34 0.15
N LEU A 266 26.85 -9.61 0.96
CA LEU A 266 27.39 -8.75 2.02
C LEU A 266 28.17 -9.54 3.06
N THR A 267 27.65 -10.69 3.53
CA THR A 267 28.31 -11.48 4.58
C THR A 267 29.46 -12.34 4.05
N SER A 268 29.32 -12.98 2.87
CA SER A 268 30.36 -13.86 2.34
C SER A 268 31.54 -13.12 1.70
N LYS A 269 31.28 -11.98 1.06
CA LYS A 269 32.31 -11.17 0.38
C LYS A 269 32.69 -9.92 1.14
N GLY A 270 32.05 -9.64 2.27
CA GLY A 270 32.24 -8.42 3.06
C GLY A 270 33.60 -8.30 3.74
N HIS A 271 34.44 -9.34 3.74
CA HIS A 271 35.74 -9.37 4.43
C HIS A 271 35.65 -8.89 5.89
N GLY A 272 34.57 -9.25 6.61
CA GLY A 272 34.32 -8.82 7.99
C GLY A 272 33.69 -7.42 8.15
N LYS A 273 33.46 -6.66 7.07
CA LYS A 273 32.72 -5.38 7.11
C LYS A 273 31.24 -5.55 7.43
N PHE A 274 30.68 -6.69 7.06
CA PHE A 274 29.32 -7.11 7.40
C PHE A 274 29.40 -8.49 8.03
N ASP A 275 28.78 -8.65 9.20
CA ASP A 275 28.61 -9.92 9.87
C ASP A 275 27.17 -10.44 9.70
N SER A 276 26.82 -11.50 10.42
CA SER A 276 25.46 -12.06 10.40
C SER A 276 24.37 -11.09 10.88
N ASN A 277 24.74 -10.02 11.59
CA ASN A 277 23.86 -9.01 12.15
C ASN A 277 23.47 -7.91 11.15
N VAL A 278 23.81 -8.05 9.86
CA VAL A 278 23.28 -7.16 8.82
C VAL A 278 21.76 -7.35 8.63
N HIS A 279 21.02 -6.25 8.63
CA HIS A 279 19.58 -6.19 8.43
C HIS A 279 19.28 -5.69 7.02
N ILE A 280 18.65 -6.52 6.18
CA ILE A 280 18.28 -6.15 4.81
C ILE A 280 16.78 -5.91 4.74
N VAL A 281 16.37 -4.71 4.32
CA VAL A 281 14.95 -4.35 4.14
C VAL A 281 14.68 -4.01 2.68
N ILE A 282 13.48 -4.33 2.21
CA ILE A 282 13.00 -3.98 0.86
C ILE A 282 12.14 -2.73 1.02
N ALA A 283 12.49 -1.67 0.31
CA ALA A 283 11.65 -0.49 0.12
C ALA A 283 11.05 -0.58 -1.29
N GLY A 284 9.80 -1.04 -1.37
CA GLY A 284 9.03 -1.06 -2.63
C GLY A 284 8.60 0.33 -3.07
N LEU A 285 8.01 0.44 -4.26
CA LEU A 285 7.49 1.69 -4.83
C LEU A 285 8.46 2.89 -4.77
N THR A 286 9.77 2.64 -4.87
CA THR A 286 10.78 3.68 -4.66
C THR A 286 11.33 4.19 -5.99
N ASN A 287 11.56 5.50 -6.10
CA ASN A 287 12.13 6.23 -7.25
C ASN A 287 11.26 6.26 -8.53
N THR A 288 10.71 5.13 -8.98
CA THR A 288 9.75 5.04 -10.09
C THR A 288 8.84 3.82 -9.90
N TYR A 289 7.94 3.58 -10.85
CA TYR A 289 6.99 2.46 -10.81
C TYR A 289 7.04 1.61 -12.08
N SER A 290 7.36 0.32 -11.91
CA SER A 290 7.43 -0.67 -12.98
C SER A 290 6.49 -1.86 -12.74
N GLN A 291 5.33 -1.61 -12.13
CA GLN A 291 4.32 -2.64 -11.81
C GLN A 291 4.89 -3.71 -10.86
N TYR A 292 4.57 -4.99 -11.07
CA TYR A 292 4.87 -6.10 -10.16
C TYR A 292 6.17 -6.83 -10.51
N VAL A 293 6.73 -7.53 -9.53
CA VAL A 293 7.85 -8.45 -9.69
C VAL A 293 7.53 -9.76 -8.97
N THR A 294 7.28 -10.80 -9.74
CA THR A 294 7.06 -12.16 -9.23
C THR A 294 8.32 -13.02 -9.34
N THR A 295 8.35 -14.14 -8.64
CA THR A 295 9.29 -15.21 -8.98
C THR A 295 8.92 -15.86 -10.33
N ILE A 296 9.82 -16.65 -10.93
CA ILE A 296 9.52 -17.37 -12.18
C ILE A 296 8.39 -18.40 -12.00
N GLU A 297 8.29 -19.01 -10.82
CA GLU A 297 7.25 -19.98 -10.48
C GLU A 297 5.88 -19.31 -10.36
N GLU A 298 5.82 -18.16 -9.70
CA GLU A 298 4.62 -17.32 -9.61
C GLU A 298 4.24 -16.76 -10.98
N TYR A 299 5.22 -16.32 -11.78
CA TYR A 299 5.03 -15.78 -13.12
C TYR A 299 4.31 -16.78 -14.02
N ARG A 300 4.67 -18.07 -13.96
CA ARG A 300 4.07 -19.12 -14.79
C ARG A 300 2.59 -19.33 -14.53
N VAL A 301 2.08 -18.97 -13.35
CA VAL A 301 0.65 -19.09 -13.02
C VAL A 301 -0.16 -17.99 -13.71
N GLN A 302 0.46 -16.86 -14.09
CA GLN A 302 -0.19 -15.74 -14.77
C GLN A 302 -1.45 -15.21 -14.05
N ARG A 303 -1.41 -15.15 -12.71
CA ARG A 303 -2.31 -14.27 -11.93
C ARG A 303 -2.00 -12.79 -12.19
N TYR A 304 -2.73 -11.88 -11.56
CA TYR A 304 -2.59 -10.44 -11.78
C TYR A 304 -1.13 -9.97 -11.69
N GLU A 305 -0.39 -10.39 -10.67
CA GLU A 305 1.00 -9.99 -10.42
C GLU A 305 1.95 -10.56 -11.48
N GLY A 306 1.72 -11.81 -11.92
CA GLY A 306 2.51 -12.46 -12.98
C GLY A 306 2.26 -11.84 -14.36
N ALA A 307 1.02 -11.47 -14.65
CA ALA A 307 0.67 -10.72 -15.87
C ALA A 307 1.21 -9.29 -15.84
N SER A 308 1.36 -8.71 -14.65
CA SER A 308 1.89 -7.36 -14.43
C SER A 308 3.41 -7.31 -14.23
N THR A 309 4.11 -8.45 -14.32
CA THR A 309 5.58 -8.50 -14.29
C THR A 309 6.13 -8.16 -15.67
N LEU A 310 6.39 -6.87 -15.91
CA LEU A 310 6.53 -6.29 -17.24
C LEU A 310 7.63 -6.93 -18.11
N TYR A 311 8.81 -7.18 -17.56
CA TYR A 311 10.02 -7.53 -18.34
C TYR A 311 10.24 -9.04 -18.49
N GLY A 312 9.16 -9.82 -18.37
CA GLY A 312 9.16 -11.26 -18.60
C GLY A 312 9.57 -12.11 -17.39
N PRO A 313 9.72 -13.44 -17.58
CA PRO A 313 9.90 -14.40 -16.49
C PRO A 313 11.18 -14.20 -15.66
N HIS A 314 12.18 -13.53 -16.22
CA HIS A 314 13.48 -13.28 -15.59
C HIS A 314 13.62 -11.88 -14.97
N THR A 315 12.51 -11.17 -14.77
CA THR A 315 12.51 -9.84 -14.16
C THR A 315 13.13 -9.86 -12.75
N LEU A 316 12.74 -10.82 -11.90
CA LEU A 316 13.33 -10.95 -10.57
C LEU A 316 14.82 -11.31 -10.62
N ASP A 317 15.21 -12.19 -11.54
CA ASP A 317 16.61 -12.61 -11.69
C ASP A 317 17.51 -11.43 -12.07
N ALA A 318 17.02 -10.56 -12.97
CA ALA A 318 17.65 -9.28 -13.29
C ALA A 318 17.84 -8.43 -12.02
N TYR A 319 16.79 -8.18 -11.25
CA TYR A 319 16.93 -7.44 -10.00
C TYR A 319 17.95 -8.05 -9.04
N ILE A 320 17.90 -9.37 -8.82
CA ILE A 320 18.86 -10.08 -7.95
C ILE A 320 20.29 -9.87 -8.46
N GLN A 321 20.54 -10.01 -9.76
CA GLN A 321 21.85 -9.81 -10.34
C GLN A 321 22.36 -8.38 -10.09
N GLU A 322 21.55 -7.38 -10.39
CA GLU A 322 21.96 -5.98 -10.32
C GLU A 322 22.16 -5.51 -8.88
N PHE A 323 21.30 -5.94 -7.95
CA PHE A 323 21.50 -5.65 -6.52
C PHE A 323 22.71 -6.36 -5.93
N LYS A 324 23.08 -7.55 -6.42
CA LYS A 324 24.36 -8.20 -6.05
C LYS A 324 25.56 -7.39 -6.55
N LYS A 325 25.49 -6.76 -7.73
CA LYS A 325 26.54 -5.86 -8.23
C LYS A 325 26.63 -4.60 -7.36
N LEU A 326 25.50 -3.97 -7.02
CA LEU A 326 25.48 -2.81 -6.12
C LEU A 326 26.05 -3.15 -4.74
N ALA A 327 25.68 -4.30 -4.17
CA ALA A 327 26.22 -4.77 -2.89
C ALA A 327 27.73 -5.03 -2.96
N ALA A 328 28.23 -5.62 -4.05
CA ALA A 328 29.67 -5.81 -4.24
C ALA A 328 30.43 -4.47 -4.33
N ALA A 329 29.88 -3.49 -5.05
CA ALA A 329 30.44 -2.15 -5.16
C ALA A 329 30.42 -1.38 -3.82
N LEU A 330 29.39 -1.61 -3.00
CA LEU A 330 29.29 -1.09 -1.64
C LEU A 330 30.41 -1.65 -0.74
N ILE A 331 30.67 -2.96 -0.82
CA ILE A 331 31.75 -3.63 -0.08
C ILE A 331 33.12 -3.11 -0.51
N SER A 332 33.36 -3.00 -1.82
CA SER A 332 34.65 -2.59 -2.39
C SER A 332 34.90 -1.08 -2.29
N GLY A 333 33.88 -0.27 -1.97
CA GLY A 333 34.00 1.18 -1.97
C GLY A 333 34.07 1.79 -3.37
N GLN A 334 33.77 1.02 -4.42
CA GLN A 334 33.84 1.47 -5.82
C GLN A 334 32.54 2.13 -6.25
N ALA A 335 32.64 3.16 -7.10
CA ALA A 335 31.49 3.74 -7.77
C ALA A 335 30.83 2.72 -8.73
N VAL A 336 29.56 2.96 -9.05
CA VAL A 336 28.82 2.24 -10.09
C VAL A 336 28.48 3.22 -11.19
N GLU A 337 28.52 2.77 -12.44
CA GLU A 337 28.12 3.57 -13.59
C GLU A 337 26.67 4.08 -13.41
N PRO A 338 26.42 5.40 -13.51
CA PRO A 338 25.09 5.97 -13.27
C PRO A 338 24.01 5.43 -14.21
N GLY A 339 24.37 5.01 -15.42
CA GLY A 339 23.44 4.51 -16.42
C GLY A 339 22.86 5.59 -17.33
N LEU A 340 21.76 5.28 -18.02
CA LEU A 340 21.13 6.16 -19.01
C LEU A 340 20.26 7.24 -18.33
N PRO A 341 20.25 8.49 -18.85
CA PRO A 341 19.34 9.53 -18.36
C PRO A 341 17.89 9.16 -18.64
N LEU A 342 16.98 9.51 -17.72
CA LEU A 342 15.55 9.35 -17.90
C LEU A 342 15.00 10.44 -18.84
N PRO A 343 14.01 10.13 -19.70
CA PRO A 343 13.36 11.13 -20.53
C PRO A 343 12.49 12.07 -19.67
N ASP A 344 12.53 13.37 -19.96
CA ASP A 344 11.57 14.34 -19.46
C ASP A 344 10.34 14.39 -20.37
N LEU A 345 9.17 14.13 -19.79
CA LEU A 345 7.89 14.03 -20.50
C LEU A 345 6.86 15.05 -19.97
N LEU A 346 7.24 16.02 -19.14
CA LEU A 346 6.29 16.94 -18.49
C LEU A 346 5.47 17.75 -19.52
N ASP A 347 6.13 18.32 -20.53
CA ASP A 347 5.48 19.12 -21.58
C ASP A 347 4.69 18.28 -22.61
N LYS A 348 4.69 16.96 -22.48
CA LYS A 348 4.04 16.02 -23.42
C LYS A 348 2.80 15.36 -22.83
N GLN A 349 2.46 15.64 -21.57
CA GLN A 349 1.34 14.99 -20.89
C GLN A 349 0.01 15.38 -21.54
N ILE A 350 -0.81 14.36 -21.85
CA ILE A 350 -2.16 14.55 -22.38
C ILE A 350 -3.13 14.34 -21.22
N SER A 351 -3.94 15.35 -20.90
CA SER A 351 -5.05 15.23 -19.95
C SER A 351 -6.38 15.17 -20.70
N LEU A 352 -7.16 14.12 -20.44
CA LEU A 352 -8.53 13.98 -20.93
C LEU A 352 -9.58 14.39 -19.87
N LEU A 353 -9.12 14.84 -18.70
CA LEU A 353 -10.01 15.30 -17.63
C LEU A 353 -10.47 16.74 -17.92
N PRO A 354 -11.78 16.99 -18.10
CA PRO A 354 -12.27 18.34 -18.38
C PRO A 354 -11.97 19.30 -17.22
N PRO A 355 -11.64 20.57 -17.52
CA PRO A 355 -11.44 21.58 -16.47
C PRO A 355 -12.75 21.89 -15.74
N VAL A 356 -12.64 22.47 -14.55
CA VAL A 356 -13.81 23.11 -13.91
C VAL A 356 -14.15 24.36 -14.70
N VAL A 357 -15.38 24.43 -15.22
CA VAL A 357 -15.84 25.56 -16.04
C VAL A 357 -16.43 26.65 -15.15
N VAL A 358 -17.42 26.29 -14.34
CA VAL A 358 -18.18 27.19 -13.47
C VAL A 358 -18.80 26.39 -12.33
N ASP A 359 -18.90 27.01 -11.16
CA ASP A 359 -19.72 26.51 -10.05
C ASP A 359 -20.94 27.41 -9.87
N ALA A 360 -22.05 26.81 -9.45
CA ALA A 360 -23.28 27.53 -9.14
C ALA A 360 -23.94 27.00 -7.87
N THR A 361 -24.83 27.80 -7.31
CA THR A 361 -25.76 27.43 -6.25
C THR A 361 -27.19 27.69 -6.71
N PRO A 362 -28.20 27.08 -6.07
CA PRO A 362 -29.59 27.41 -6.34
C PRO A 362 -29.88 28.91 -6.12
N PHE A 363 -30.93 29.40 -6.77
CA PHE A 363 -31.33 30.80 -6.63
C PHE A 363 -31.57 31.19 -5.17
N GLY A 364 -30.95 32.28 -4.71
CA GLY A 364 -31.07 32.78 -3.35
C GLY A 364 -30.19 32.09 -2.31
N VAL A 365 -29.32 31.17 -2.73
CA VAL A 365 -28.36 30.44 -1.87
C VAL A 365 -26.94 30.86 -2.22
N ASN A 366 -26.09 31.03 -1.22
CA ASN A 366 -24.66 31.32 -1.37
C ASN A 366 -23.81 30.06 -1.14
N PHE A 367 -22.59 30.05 -1.68
CA PHE A 367 -21.62 29.02 -1.31
C PHE A 367 -21.29 29.12 0.19
N GLY A 368 -21.25 27.97 0.86
CA GLY A 368 -21.12 27.89 2.32
C GLY A 368 -22.45 27.88 3.07
N ASP A 369 -23.58 28.14 2.42
CA ASP A 369 -24.88 28.00 3.08
C ASP A 369 -25.18 26.53 3.40
N VAL A 370 -25.78 26.29 4.58
CA VAL A 370 -26.13 24.95 5.03
C VAL A 370 -27.34 24.42 4.25
N LYS A 371 -27.16 23.29 3.56
CA LYS A 371 -28.22 22.56 2.85
C LYS A 371 -28.98 21.61 3.78
N THR A 372 -28.27 20.96 4.70
CA THR A 372 -28.85 20.09 5.72
C THR A 372 -28.08 20.29 7.00
N ASP A 373 -28.73 20.91 7.97
CA ASP A 373 -28.14 21.27 9.25
C ASP A 373 -28.39 20.21 10.32
N ILE A 374 -27.71 20.37 11.44
CA ILE A 374 -27.91 19.60 12.66
C ILE A 374 -29.21 20.06 13.33
N PRO A 375 -30.04 19.14 13.87
CA PRO A 375 -31.21 19.53 14.65
C PRO A 375 -30.83 20.44 15.82
N SER A 376 -31.64 21.49 16.04
CA SER A 376 -31.46 22.42 17.14
C SER A 376 -31.50 21.70 18.49
N ASN A 377 -30.66 22.13 19.44
CA ASN A 377 -30.54 21.54 20.78
C ASN A 377 -30.16 20.05 20.80
N SER A 378 -29.46 19.58 19.76
CA SER A 378 -28.96 18.22 19.69
C SER A 378 -27.82 17.98 20.68
N THR A 379 -27.84 16.80 21.29
CA THR A 379 -26.76 16.29 22.12
C THR A 379 -26.34 14.94 21.56
N PHE A 380 -25.05 14.82 21.24
CA PHE A 380 -24.45 13.61 20.73
C PHE A 380 -23.53 12.99 21.77
N LYS A 381 -23.44 11.67 21.75
CA LYS A 381 -22.49 10.89 22.55
C LYS A 381 -21.26 10.57 21.71
N LYS A 382 -20.14 10.38 22.38
CA LYS A 382 -18.91 9.85 21.77
C LYS A 382 -19.21 8.54 21.01
N GLY A 383 -18.66 8.42 19.81
CA GLY A 383 -18.89 7.32 18.87
C GLY A 383 -20.08 7.52 17.92
N GLN A 384 -20.94 8.53 18.16
CA GLN A 384 -22.00 8.89 17.21
C GLN A 384 -21.45 9.69 16.03
N LEU A 385 -22.20 9.67 14.92
CA LEU A 385 -21.89 10.38 13.70
C LEU A 385 -22.70 11.68 13.64
N VAL A 386 -22.02 12.80 13.45
CA VAL A 386 -22.61 14.10 13.14
C VAL A 386 -22.44 14.33 11.64
N THR A 387 -23.50 14.74 10.95
CA THR A 387 -23.48 14.97 9.52
C THR A 387 -24.09 16.33 9.20
N VAL A 388 -23.38 17.12 8.41
CA VAL A 388 -23.82 18.44 7.92
C VAL A 388 -23.53 18.52 6.43
N THR A 389 -24.45 19.08 5.65
CA THR A 389 -24.24 19.30 4.22
C THR A 389 -24.32 20.77 3.89
N PHE A 390 -23.35 21.27 3.12
CA PHE A 390 -23.23 22.65 2.67
C PHE A 390 -23.36 22.72 1.15
N TRP A 391 -23.96 23.79 0.64
CA TRP A 391 -23.80 24.16 -0.77
C TRP A 391 -22.36 24.56 -1.03
N SER A 392 -21.73 23.93 -2.03
CA SER A 392 -20.29 23.97 -2.22
C SER A 392 -19.92 24.02 -3.70
N ALA A 393 -18.62 24.04 -3.97
CA ALA A 393 -18.01 24.11 -5.30
C ALA A 393 -17.05 22.93 -5.51
N CYS A 394 -16.56 22.76 -6.74
CA CYS A 394 -15.61 21.71 -7.05
C CYS A 394 -14.27 21.92 -6.31
N PRO A 395 -13.78 20.94 -5.52
CA PRO A 395 -12.52 21.06 -4.78
C PRO A 395 -11.28 21.12 -5.69
N ARG A 396 -11.44 20.96 -7.01
CA ARG A 396 -10.34 21.18 -7.98
C ARG A 396 -10.03 22.65 -8.23
N ASN A 397 -10.86 23.58 -7.75
CA ASN A 397 -10.58 25.01 -7.88
C ASN A 397 -9.40 25.44 -7.00
N ASP A 398 -9.28 24.88 -5.81
CA ASP A 398 -8.18 25.10 -4.88
C ASP A 398 -8.00 23.84 -4.04
N LEU A 399 -6.78 23.31 -4.00
CA LEU A 399 -6.45 22.10 -3.24
C LEU A 399 -6.45 22.33 -1.72
N MET A 400 -6.48 23.60 -1.28
CA MET A 400 -6.37 23.99 0.13
C MET A 400 -5.13 23.39 0.80
N THR A 401 -4.00 23.34 0.09
CA THR A 401 -2.74 22.80 0.63
C THR A 401 -2.28 23.62 1.84
N GLU A 402 -1.94 22.94 2.94
CA GLU A 402 -1.71 23.54 4.27
C GLU A 402 -2.94 24.28 4.87
N GLY A 403 -4.12 24.05 4.30
CA GLY A 403 -5.42 24.49 4.80
C GLY A 403 -6.33 23.30 5.09
N THR A 404 -7.65 23.52 5.07
CA THR A 404 -8.64 22.46 5.32
C THR A 404 -9.95 22.75 4.61
N PHE A 405 -10.66 21.71 4.14
CA PHE A 405 -12.04 21.80 3.65
C PHE A 405 -13.07 21.67 4.78
N ALA A 406 -12.70 21.12 5.93
CA ALA A 406 -13.62 20.76 6.99
C ALA A 406 -12.96 20.92 8.37
N LEU A 407 -13.59 21.69 9.25
CA LEU A 407 -13.08 21.94 10.60
C LEU A 407 -14.19 21.75 11.63
N VAL A 408 -13.94 20.92 12.63
CA VAL A 408 -14.72 20.86 13.85
C VAL A 408 -14.12 21.84 14.84
N GLU A 409 -14.93 22.77 15.32
CA GLU A 409 -14.53 23.74 16.35
C GLU A 409 -15.25 23.45 17.67
N ILE A 410 -14.55 23.71 18.77
CA ILE A 410 -15.11 23.67 20.12
C ILE A 410 -15.25 25.09 20.67
N LEU A 411 -16.36 25.36 21.36
CA LEU A 411 -16.59 26.62 22.06
C LEU A 411 -15.79 26.64 23.37
N GLN A 412 -14.87 27.58 23.46
CA GLN A 412 -14.06 27.89 24.64
C GLN A 412 -14.45 29.25 25.21
N ASN A 413 -14.28 29.42 26.53
CA ASN A 413 -14.48 30.72 27.22
C ASN A 413 -15.82 31.40 26.88
N GLN A 414 -16.88 30.58 26.73
CA GLN A 414 -18.26 30.96 26.41
C GLN A 414 -18.49 31.63 25.04
N ASN A 415 -17.51 32.31 24.43
CA ASN A 415 -17.70 33.07 23.19
C ASN A 415 -16.60 32.88 22.12
N LYS A 416 -15.60 32.02 22.33
CA LYS A 416 -14.49 31.82 21.38
C LYS A 416 -14.49 30.41 20.81
N TRP A 417 -14.64 30.29 19.49
CA TRP A 417 -14.45 29.01 18.80
C TRP A 417 -12.96 28.72 18.60
N ALA A 418 -12.55 27.49 18.88
CA ALA A 418 -11.19 27.01 18.68
C ALA A 418 -11.20 25.72 17.84
N PRO A 419 -10.22 25.54 16.92
CA PRO A 419 -10.11 24.31 16.14
C PRO A 419 -9.91 23.11 17.07
N ALA A 420 -10.60 22.01 16.79
CA ALA A 420 -10.52 20.76 17.55
C ALA A 420 -10.16 19.55 16.68
N TYR A 421 -10.72 19.47 15.47
CA TYR A 421 -10.42 18.43 14.47
C TYR A 421 -10.52 19.02 13.07
N ASP A 422 -9.68 18.59 12.14
CA ASP A 422 -9.75 18.99 10.73
C ASP A 422 -9.84 17.77 9.79
N ASP A 423 -9.70 17.97 8.49
CA ASP A 423 -9.81 16.91 7.49
C ASP A 423 -8.56 16.01 7.36
N ASP A 424 -7.51 16.24 8.17
CA ASP A 424 -6.43 15.27 8.39
C ASP A 424 -6.78 14.26 9.51
N ASP A 425 -7.72 14.61 10.40
CA ASP A 425 -8.23 13.67 11.40
C ASP A 425 -9.09 12.57 10.77
N PHE A 426 -8.71 11.30 10.97
CA PHE A 426 -9.46 10.12 10.52
C PHE A 426 -10.95 10.12 10.94
N SER A 427 -11.28 10.88 11.98
CA SER A 427 -12.63 11.00 12.54
C SER A 427 -13.55 11.95 11.75
N LEU A 428 -12.99 12.85 10.94
CA LEU A 428 -13.72 13.83 10.14
C LEU A 428 -13.57 13.49 8.66
N ARG A 429 -14.67 13.59 7.90
CA ARG A 429 -14.68 13.26 6.49
C ARG A 429 -15.31 14.38 5.69
N PHE A 430 -14.61 14.80 4.65
CA PHE A 430 -15.13 15.66 3.60
C PHE A 430 -15.58 14.82 2.40
N LYS A 431 -16.86 14.92 2.02
CA LYS A 431 -17.41 14.24 0.85
C LYS A 431 -18.01 15.26 -0.11
N TRP A 432 -17.39 15.44 -1.27
CA TRP A 432 -17.93 16.25 -2.34
C TRP A 432 -18.88 15.42 -3.23
N SER A 433 -19.98 16.03 -3.68
CA SER A 433 -20.90 15.40 -4.63
C SER A 433 -21.54 16.44 -5.55
N GLY A 434 -21.48 16.17 -6.86
CA GLY A 434 -22.28 16.89 -7.85
C GLY A 434 -23.70 16.34 -7.91
N LEU A 435 -24.69 17.19 -8.21
CA LEU A 435 -26.08 16.75 -8.41
C LEU A 435 -26.25 15.85 -9.65
N ALA A 436 -25.41 16.03 -10.67
CA ALA A 436 -25.30 15.20 -11.88
C ALA A 436 -23.90 15.35 -12.51
N THR A 437 -23.55 14.46 -13.46
CA THR A 437 -22.21 14.33 -14.07
C THR A 437 -21.64 15.59 -14.76
N LEU A 438 -22.44 16.66 -14.93
CA LEU A 438 -22.02 17.95 -15.49
C LEU A 438 -22.71 19.14 -14.81
N SER A 439 -23.31 18.91 -13.62
CA SER A 439 -23.99 19.96 -12.89
C SER A 439 -22.98 21.01 -12.39
N PRO A 440 -23.24 22.32 -12.58
CA PRO A 440 -22.44 23.37 -11.94
C PRO A 440 -22.75 23.44 -10.44
N GLU A 441 -23.89 22.90 -10.01
CA GLU A 441 -24.27 22.82 -8.60
C GLU A 441 -23.71 21.57 -7.94
N SER A 442 -23.10 21.77 -6.77
CA SER A 442 -22.52 20.72 -5.95
C SER A 442 -22.71 20.98 -4.46
N PHE A 443 -22.46 19.97 -3.64
CA PHE A 443 -22.52 20.08 -2.19
C PHE A 443 -21.40 19.29 -1.52
N ALA A 444 -21.03 19.73 -0.33
CA ALA A 444 -20.06 19.07 0.53
C ALA A 444 -20.78 18.53 1.77
N THR A 445 -20.68 17.23 2.00
CA THR A 445 -21.17 16.57 3.22
C THR A 445 -19.99 16.33 4.14
N LEU A 446 -20.04 16.94 5.32
CA LEU A 446 -19.07 16.76 6.39
C LEU A 446 -19.61 15.75 7.40
N GLU A 447 -18.85 14.68 7.64
CA GLU A 447 -19.19 13.62 8.58
C GLU A 447 -18.14 13.55 9.70
N TRP A 448 -18.54 13.89 10.92
CA TRP A 448 -17.68 13.78 12.09
C TRP A 448 -18.12 12.64 12.98
N ARG A 449 -17.32 11.58 13.05
CA ARG A 449 -17.51 10.48 13.99
C ARG A 449 -16.82 10.83 15.30
N ILE A 450 -17.59 11.30 16.27
CA ILE A 450 -17.06 11.85 17.52
C ILE A 450 -16.11 10.82 18.18
N PRO A 451 -14.80 11.11 18.30
CA PRO A 451 -13.85 10.15 18.86
C PRO A 451 -14.06 9.97 20.36
N ALA A 452 -13.61 8.83 20.90
CA ALA A 452 -13.67 8.57 22.35
C ALA A 452 -12.84 9.57 23.17
N SER A 453 -11.80 10.15 22.56
CA SER A 453 -10.94 11.19 23.13
C SER A 453 -11.56 12.59 23.10
N ALA A 454 -12.69 12.80 22.41
CA ALA A 454 -13.34 14.11 22.38
C ALA A 454 -13.72 14.56 23.80
N VAL A 455 -13.47 15.83 24.09
CA VAL A 455 -13.90 16.45 25.36
C VAL A 455 -15.39 16.77 25.29
N SER A 456 -16.09 16.71 26.42
CA SER A 456 -17.50 17.11 26.44
C SER A 456 -17.58 18.64 26.32
N GLY A 457 -18.49 19.15 25.49
CA GLY A 457 -18.54 20.58 25.17
C GLY A 457 -19.52 20.92 24.06
N VAL A 458 -19.53 22.18 23.65
CA VAL A 458 -20.33 22.67 22.53
C VAL A 458 -19.44 22.78 21.30
N TYR A 459 -19.89 22.19 20.20
CA TYR A 459 -19.15 22.08 18.95
C TYR A 459 -19.94 22.70 17.78
N ARG A 460 -19.24 23.05 16.71
CA ARG A 460 -19.81 23.33 15.39
C ARG A 460 -18.89 22.80 14.30
N ILE A 461 -19.43 22.63 13.10
CA ILE A 461 -18.66 22.22 11.92
C ILE A 461 -18.60 23.38 10.94
N ASN A 462 -17.39 23.72 10.49
CA ASN A 462 -17.13 24.69 9.45
C ASN A 462 -16.67 24.00 8.17
N HIS A 463 -17.11 24.54 7.04
CA HIS A 463 -16.70 24.13 5.71
C HIS A 463 -16.00 25.30 5.01
N PHE A 464 -14.86 25.03 4.39
CA PHE A 464 -14.15 25.99 3.54
C PHE A 464 -14.10 25.47 2.10
N GLY A 465 -14.20 26.36 1.13
CA GLY A 465 -14.13 26.00 -0.28
C GLY A 465 -13.78 27.19 -1.16
N ALA A 466 -13.58 26.90 -2.45
CA ALA A 466 -13.29 27.90 -3.47
C ALA A 466 -14.20 27.68 -4.68
N SER A 467 -15.00 28.70 -5.03
CA SER A 467 -15.93 28.66 -6.15
C SER A 467 -15.37 29.38 -7.37
N LYS A 468 -15.61 28.84 -8.56
CA LYS A 468 -15.25 29.46 -9.82
C LYS A 468 -16.46 30.13 -10.47
N SER A 469 -16.35 31.44 -10.69
CA SER A 469 -17.39 32.22 -11.37
C SER A 469 -17.41 31.96 -12.89
N LEU A 470 -18.47 32.39 -13.57
CA LEU A 470 -18.56 32.34 -15.03
C LEU A 470 -17.43 33.12 -15.74
N LEU A 471 -16.89 34.15 -15.08
CA LEU A 471 -15.74 34.94 -15.57
C LEU A 471 -14.39 34.23 -15.31
N GLY A 472 -14.41 33.06 -14.67
CA GLY A 472 -13.23 32.25 -14.36
C GLY A 472 -12.51 32.64 -13.08
N SER A 473 -12.95 33.68 -12.37
CA SER A 473 -12.36 34.09 -11.09
C SER A 473 -12.68 33.08 -9.99
N ILE A 474 -11.69 32.79 -9.15
CA ILE A 474 -11.85 31.93 -7.98
C ILE A 474 -12.10 32.79 -6.74
N SER A 475 -13.05 32.40 -5.91
CA SER A 475 -13.38 33.10 -4.66
C SER A 475 -13.60 32.10 -3.54
N HIS A 476 -12.92 32.33 -2.41
CA HIS A 476 -13.04 31.49 -1.22
C HIS A 476 -14.31 31.82 -0.44
N PHE A 477 -14.90 30.80 0.16
CA PHE A 477 -16.07 30.92 1.01
C PHE A 477 -15.93 30.04 2.25
N THR A 478 -16.75 30.36 3.25
CA THR A 478 -16.86 29.61 4.51
C THR A 478 -18.33 29.43 4.88
N GLY A 479 -18.65 28.27 5.44
CA GLY A 479 -19.97 27.95 5.98
C GLY A 479 -19.84 27.39 7.39
N SER A 480 -20.81 27.65 8.27
CA SER A 480 -20.84 27.11 9.64
C SER A 480 -22.18 26.43 9.90
N SER A 481 -22.15 25.26 10.51
CA SER A 481 -23.34 24.57 11.02
C SER A 481 -23.93 25.28 12.24
N SER A 482 -25.15 24.91 12.61
CA SER A 482 -25.64 25.15 13.97
C SER A 482 -24.73 24.47 15.00
N ALA A 483 -24.68 25.03 16.22
CA ALA A 483 -23.93 24.47 17.33
C ALA A 483 -24.68 23.28 17.97
N PHE A 484 -23.92 22.32 18.51
CA PHE A 484 -24.45 21.10 19.14
C PHE A 484 -23.60 20.67 20.32
N VAL A 485 -24.16 19.85 21.21
CA VAL A 485 -23.46 19.38 22.42
C VAL A 485 -22.87 18.00 22.17
N VAL A 486 -21.65 17.78 22.67
CA VAL A 486 -21.04 16.45 22.84
C VAL A 486 -20.98 16.13 24.33
N ALA A 487 -21.61 15.01 24.73
CA ALA A 487 -21.68 14.53 26.12
C ALA A 487 -20.71 13.38 26.38
#